data_AF-A0A7S3ATH1-F1
#
_entry.id   AF-A0A7S3ATH1-F1
#
_cell.length_a   1.000
_cell.length_b   1.000
_cell.length_c   1.000
_cell.angle_alpha   90.00
_cell.angle_beta   90.00
_cell.angle_gamma   90.00
#
_symmetry.space_group_name_H-M   'P 1'
#
loop_
_entity.id
_entity.type
_entity.pdbx_description
1 polymer ?
#
loop_
_entity_poly.entity_id
_entity_poly.type
_entity_poly.pdbx_seq_one_letter_code
_entity_poly.pdbx_strand_id
1 'polypeptide(L)'
;KEGVLEADVAAGALRGERVRAARLEEALESERQRALHAEQTLAGELERAEKTRRREAELAAQLEQQAQKEHEVAQDLRESLGEANRRMAVMQEEVEAAMARERATMQALEESLVRDEQETDDERADERADEMLQLVKERDRELKELREASVKLARQIESLRKTWGERNAELKARLEDTSERARLAEAAEATERAAAEAAVGEAARAKEQIEQLTSELQQAIRAHIESRRN
;
A
#
# COMPACT_ATOMS: atom_id res chain seq x y z
N LYS A 1 -2.54 63.74 -67.33
CA LYS A 1 -1.38 63.32 -66.49
C LYS A 1 -1.82 62.98 -65.07
N GLU A 2 -2.83 63.65 -64.51
CA GLU A 2 -3.41 63.31 -63.19
C GLU A 2 -4.13 61.94 -63.17
N GLY A 3 -4.99 61.62 -64.14
CA GLY A 3 -5.70 60.32 -64.15
C GLY A 3 -4.84 59.06 -64.38
N VAL A 4 -3.57 59.18 -64.80
CA VAL A 4 -2.64 58.04 -64.88
C VAL A 4 -1.99 57.78 -63.51
N LEU A 5 -1.68 58.85 -62.77
CA LEU A 5 -1.15 58.77 -61.41
C LEU A 5 -2.19 58.19 -60.44
N GLU A 6 -3.47 58.52 -60.62
CA GLU A 6 -4.57 57.95 -59.82
C GLU A 6 -4.75 56.45 -60.07
N ALA A 7 -4.65 56.00 -61.33
CA ALA A 7 -4.74 54.58 -61.68
C ALA A 7 -3.54 53.76 -61.14
N ASP A 8 -2.33 54.33 -61.17
CA ASP A 8 -1.13 53.66 -60.66
C ASP A 8 -1.15 53.54 -59.12
N VAL A 9 -1.65 54.55 -58.42
CA VAL A 9 -1.83 54.53 -56.95
C VAL A 9 -2.90 53.52 -56.53
N ALA A 10 -4.05 53.47 -57.23
CA ALA A 10 -5.11 52.48 -56.97
C ALA A 10 -4.63 51.05 -57.22
N ALA A 11 -3.89 50.82 -58.32
CA ALA A 11 -3.28 49.52 -58.61
C ALA A 11 -2.19 49.12 -57.61
N GLY A 12 -1.50 50.09 -56.99
CA GLY A 12 -0.56 49.88 -55.88
C GLY A 12 -1.26 49.44 -54.60
N ALA A 13 -2.33 50.14 -54.21
CA ALA A 13 -3.14 49.83 -53.03
C ALA A 13 -3.76 48.42 -53.10
N LEU A 14 -4.36 48.08 -54.25
CA LEU A 14 -4.94 46.76 -54.49
C LEU A 14 -3.91 45.63 -54.41
N ARG A 15 -2.68 45.87 -54.88
CA ARG A 15 -1.58 44.90 -54.75
C ARG A 15 -1.12 44.76 -53.30
N GLY A 16 -1.01 45.86 -52.57
CA GLY A 16 -0.66 45.84 -51.14
C GLY A 16 -1.66 45.07 -50.28
N GLU A 17 -2.95 45.26 -50.52
CA GLU A 17 -4.02 44.56 -49.80
C GLU A 17 -4.05 43.05 -50.12
N ARG A 18 -3.80 42.67 -51.38
CA ARG A 18 -3.65 41.26 -51.76
C ARG A 18 -2.48 40.59 -51.05
N VAL A 19 -1.33 41.27 -50.98
CA VAL A 19 -0.16 40.77 -50.25
C VAL A 19 -0.45 40.63 -48.76
N ARG A 20 -1.19 41.59 -48.17
CA ARG A 20 -1.62 41.52 -46.78
C ARG A 20 -2.57 40.35 -46.51
N ALA A 21 -3.57 40.13 -47.36
CA ALA A 21 -4.48 39.00 -47.24
C ALA A 21 -3.75 37.65 -47.36
N ALA A 22 -2.84 37.51 -48.34
CA ALA A 22 -2.04 36.30 -48.50
C ALA A 22 -1.17 35.99 -47.27
N ARG A 23 -0.54 37.00 -46.66
CA ARG A 23 0.24 36.83 -45.41
C ARG A 23 -0.63 36.41 -44.22
N LEU A 24 -1.86 36.93 -44.13
CA LEU A 24 -2.80 36.54 -43.08
C LEU A 24 -3.33 35.12 -43.27
N GLU A 25 -3.53 34.67 -44.52
CA GLU A 25 -3.88 33.29 -44.83
C GLU A 25 -2.74 32.32 -44.45
N GLU A 26 -1.49 32.66 -44.75
CA GLU A 26 -0.32 31.87 -44.36
C GLU A 26 -0.19 31.79 -42.83
N ALA A 27 -0.39 32.90 -42.12
CA ALA A 27 -0.39 32.92 -40.65
C ALA A 27 -1.52 32.07 -40.07
N LEU A 28 -2.72 32.13 -40.64
CA LEU A 28 -3.87 31.32 -40.23
C LEU A 28 -3.63 29.82 -40.45
N GLU A 29 -3.02 29.45 -41.58
CA GLU A 29 -2.65 28.06 -41.87
C GLU A 29 -1.59 27.54 -40.88
N SER A 30 -0.61 28.37 -40.55
CA SER A 30 0.39 28.05 -39.53
C SER A 30 -0.22 27.85 -38.14
N GLU A 31 -1.17 28.68 -37.72
CA GLU A 31 -1.85 28.50 -36.43
C GLU A 31 -2.76 27.27 -36.41
N ARG A 32 -3.45 26.97 -37.52
CA ARG A 32 -4.25 25.74 -37.65
C ARG A 32 -3.39 24.49 -37.49
N GLN A 33 -2.18 24.48 -38.06
CA GLN A 33 -1.23 23.39 -37.88
C GLN A 33 -0.78 23.27 -36.41
N ARG A 34 -0.54 24.40 -35.72
CA ARG A 34 -0.20 24.40 -34.29
C ARG A 34 -1.34 23.91 -33.41
N ALA A 35 -2.57 24.35 -33.66
CA ALA A 35 -3.76 23.89 -32.94
C ALA A 35 -3.98 22.37 -33.12
N LEU A 36 -3.87 21.86 -34.35
CA LEU A 36 -3.97 20.42 -34.62
C LEU A 36 -2.89 19.62 -33.88
N HIS A 37 -1.65 20.12 -33.85
CA HIS A 37 -0.57 19.49 -33.11
C HIS A 37 -0.83 19.49 -31.59
N ALA A 38 -1.35 20.60 -31.05
CA ALA A 38 -1.72 20.70 -29.63
C ALA A 38 -2.86 19.74 -29.26
N GLU A 39 -3.88 19.59 -30.13
CA GLU A 39 -4.96 18.63 -29.93
C GLU A 39 -4.47 17.18 -29.95
N GLN A 40 -3.58 16.83 -30.89
CA GLN A 40 -2.94 15.50 -30.92
C GLN A 40 -2.09 15.24 -29.66
N THR A 41 -1.37 16.27 -29.20
CA THR A 41 -0.57 16.19 -27.97
C THR A 41 -1.46 15.94 -26.76
N LEU A 42 -2.53 16.72 -26.60
CA LEU A 42 -3.49 16.59 -25.52
C LEU A 42 -4.16 15.20 -25.53
N ALA A 43 -4.60 14.72 -26.70
CA ALA A 43 -5.19 13.38 -26.83
C ALA A 43 -4.23 12.28 -26.37
N GLY A 44 -2.95 12.37 -26.75
CA GLY A 44 -1.91 11.43 -26.34
C GLY A 44 -1.55 11.52 -24.85
N GLU A 45 -1.65 12.69 -24.23
CA GLU A 45 -1.49 12.86 -22.77
C GLU A 45 -2.67 12.28 -22.00
N LEU A 46 -3.90 12.52 -22.44
CA LEU A 46 -5.10 11.94 -21.83
C LEU A 46 -5.11 10.42 -21.87
N GLU A 47 -4.69 9.82 -23.00
CA GLU A 47 -4.57 8.36 -23.10
C GLU A 47 -3.50 7.80 -22.15
N ARG A 48 -2.37 8.50 -22.01
CA ARG A 48 -1.30 8.12 -21.08
C ARG A 48 -1.78 8.20 -19.62
N ALA A 49 -2.41 9.31 -19.24
CA ALA A 49 -2.96 9.50 -17.90
C ALA A 49 -4.03 8.45 -17.57
N GLU A 50 -4.90 8.09 -18.53
CA GLU A 50 -5.88 7.01 -18.31
C GLU A 50 -5.21 5.65 -18.11
N LYS A 51 -4.17 5.33 -18.89
CA LYS A 51 -3.38 4.10 -18.70
C LYS A 51 -2.69 4.09 -17.34
N THR A 52 -2.12 5.21 -16.90
CA THR A 52 -1.50 5.36 -15.57
C THR A 52 -2.54 5.09 -14.48
N ARG A 53 -3.70 5.75 -14.55
CA ARG A 53 -4.80 5.58 -13.59
C ARG A 53 -5.31 4.14 -13.46
N ARG A 54 -5.44 3.42 -14.59
CA ARG A 54 -5.86 2.01 -14.58
C ARG A 54 -4.82 1.13 -13.89
N ARG A 55 -3.53 1.34 -14.19
CA ARG A 55 -2.43 0.60 -13.54
C ARG A 55 -2.35 0.90 -12.05
N GLU A 56 -2.57 2.14 -11.63
CA GLU A 56 -2.59 2.52 -10.22
C GLU A 56 -3.76 1.90 -9.48
N ALA A 57 -4.95 1.86 -10.08
CA ALA A 57 -6.11 1.18 -9.50
C ALA A 57 -5.87 -0.34 -9.35
N GLU A 58 -5.26 -0.97 -10.35
CA GLU A 58 -4.86 -2.38 -10.28
C GLU A 58 -3.81 -2.63 -9.18
N LEU A 59 -2.79 -1.76 -9.08
CA LEU A 59 -1.77 -1.83 -8.04
C LEU A 59 -2.38 -1.65 -6.64
N ALA A 60 -3.27 -0.68 -6.47
CA ALA A 60 -3.96 -0.43 -5.20
C ALA A 60 -4.80 -1.65 -4.77
N ALA A 61 -5.54 -2.26 -5.71
CA ALA A 61 -6.30 -3.47 -5.44
C ALA A 61 -5.40 -4.66 -5.05
N GLN A 62 -4.23 -4.81 -5.69
CA GLN A 62 -3.25 -5.84 -5.32
C GLN A 62 -2.68 -5.61 -3.91
N LEU A 63 -2.34 -4.37 -3.57
CA LEU A 63 -1.86 -4.00 -2.25
C LEU A 63 -2.91 -4.23 -1.16
N GLU A 64 -4.18 -3.91 -1.43
CA GLU A 64 -5.29 -4.19 -0.52
C GLU A 64 -5.46 -5.69 -0.29
N GLN A 65 -5.45 -6.50 -1.36
CA GLN A 65 -5.54 -7.95 -1.24
C GLN A 65 -4.36 -8.54 -0.45
N GLN A 66 -3.15 -8.01 -0.64
CA GLN A 66 -1.98 -8.43 0.11
C GLN A 66 -2.10 -8.05 1.59
N ALA A 67 -2.55 -6.84 1.90
CA ALA A 67 -2.77 -6.39 3.27
C ALA A 67 -3.82 -7.24 4.01
N GLN A 68 -4.90 -7.63 3.31
CA GLN A 68 -5.91 -8.56 3.85
C GLN A 68 -5.29 -9.92 4.18
N LYS A 69 -4.50 -10.51 3.28
CA LYS A 69 -3.80 -11.79 3.53
C LYS A 69 -2.81 -11.70 4.69
N GLU A 70 -2.05 -10.62 4.79
CA GLU A 70 -1.10 -10.41 5.89
C GLU A 70 -1.84 -10.22 7.23
N HIS A 71 -3.02 -9.58 7.21
CA HIS A 71 -3.89 -9.46 8.38
C HIS A 71 -4.43 -10.82 8.85
N GLU A 72 -4.92 -11.66 7.93
CA GLU A 72 -5.38 -13.02 8.23
C GLU A 72 -4.26 -13.84 8.89
N VAL A 73 -3.07 -13.85 8.31
CA VAL A 73 -1.90 -14.56 8.88
C VAL A 73 -1.52 -14.02 10.27
N ALA A 74 -1.63 -12.72 10.48
CA ALA A 74 -1.37 -12.11 11.78
C ALA A 74 -2.46 -12.47 12.81
N GLN A 75 -3.71 -12.61 12.39
CA GLN A 75 -4.79 -13.07 13.25
C GLN A 75 -4.55 -14.53 13.68
N ASP A 76 -4.26 -15.42 12.73
CA ASP A 76 -4.00 -16.84 12.99
C ASP A 76 -2.84 -17.05 13.98
N LEU A 77 -1.75 -16.30 13.80
CA LEU A 77 -0.60 -16.36 14.70
C LEU A 77 -0.93 -15.84 16.10
N ARG A 78 -1.74 -14.78 16.21
CA ARG A 78 -2.19 -14.24 17.51
C ARG A 78 -3.08 -15.24 18.23
N GLU A 79 -4.02 -15.86 17.52
CA GLU A 79 -4.90 -16.90 18.07
C GLU A 79 -4.10 -18.12 18.54
N SER A 80 -3.16 -18.59 17.71
CA SER A 80 -2.26 -19.71 18.04
C SER A 80 -1.37 -19.42 19.25
N LEU A 81 -0.79 -18.22 19.32
CA LEU A 81 0.00 -17.78 20.49
C LEU A 81 -0.86 -17.65 21.74
N GLY A 82 -2.07 -17.09 21.62
CA GLY A 82 -3.02 -16.98 22.72
C GLY A 82 -3.43 -18.35 23.25
N GLU A 83 -3.68 -19.30 22.37
CA GLU A 83 -3.99 -20.68 22.74
C GLU A 83 -2.81 -21.38 23.41
N ALA A 84 -1.59 -21.27 22.85
CA ALA A 84 -0.40 -21.85 23.44
C ALA A 84 -0.13 -21.29 24.86
N ASN A 85 -0.32 -19.99 25.06
CA ASN A 85 -0.19 -19.37 26.39
C ASN A 85 -1.27 -19.85 27.36
N ARG A 86 -2.53 -20.02 26.91
CA ARG A 86 -3.60 -20.59 27.75
C ARG A 86 -3.28 -22.02 28.17
N ARG A 87 -2.82 -22.86 27.24
CA ARG A 87 -2.40 -24.25 27.53
C ARG A 87 -1.23 -24.29 28.53
N MET A 88 -0.29 -23.36 28.42
CA MET A 88 0.83 -23.25 29.36
C MET A 88 0.35 -22.88 30.76
N ALA A 89 -0.57 -21.93 30.89
CA ALA A 89 -1.12 -21.53 32.18
C ALA A 89 -1.82 -22.72 32.88
N VAL A 90 -2.67 -23.45 32.16
CA VAL A 90 -3.33 -24.66 32.69
C VAL A 90 -2.29 -25.70 33.13
N MET A 91 -1.26 -25.94 32.32
CA MET A 91 -0.23 -26.91 32.64
C MET A 91 0.62 -26.51 33.85
N GLN A 92 0.86 -25.21 34.06
CA GLN A 92 1.53 -24.70 35.26
C GLN A 92 0.67 -24.91 36.51
N GLU A 93 -0.63 -24.60 36.43
CA GLU A 93 -1.59 -24.87 37.51
C GLU A 93 -1.69 -26.37 37.83
N GLU A 94 -1.71 -27.24 36.82
CA GLU A 94 -1.71 -28.69 36.99
C GLU A 94 -0.45 -29.21 37.69
N VAL A 95 0.73 -28.67 37.33
CA VAL A 95 2.00 -28.99 37.99
C VAL A 95 2.01 -28.52 39.44
N GLU A 96 1.54 -27.31 39.72
CA GLU A 96 1.43 -26.78 41.08
C GLU A 96 0.47 -27.61 41.94
N ALA A 97 -0.69 -27.98 41.38
CA ALA A 97 -1.66 -28.85 42.05
C ALA A 97 -1.10 -30.26 42.29
N ALA A 98 -0.34 -30.82 41.34
CA ALA A 98 0.33 -32.11 41.51
C ALA A 98 1.37 -32.06 42.64
N MET A 99 2.22 -31.03 42.68
CA MET A 99 3.19 -30.83 43.76
C MET A 99 2.51 -30.62 45.12
N ALA A 100 1.38 -29.91 45.18
CA ALA A 100 0.63 -29.72 46.42
C ALA A 100 0.02 -31.04 46.93
N ARG A 101 -0.55 -31.86 46.03
CA ARG A 101 -1.06 -33.20 46.36
C ARG A 101 0.06 -34.11 46.85
N GLU A 102 1.22 -34.09 46.18
CA GLU A 102 2.38 -34.89 46.58
C GLU A 102 2.85 -34.53 47.99
N ARG A 103 3.03 -33.24 48.30
CA ARG A 103 3.41 -32.78 49.65
C ARG A 103 2.42 -33.22 50.72
N ALA A 104 1.12 -33.12 50.43
CA ALA A 104 0.08 -33.55 51.37
C ALA A 104 0.11 -35.06 51.62
N THR A 105 0.27 -35.87 50.57
CA THR A 105 0.36 -37.33 50.70
C THR A 105 1.63 -37.75 51.44
N MET A 106 2.77 -37.11 51.15
CA MET A 106 4.03 -37.36 51.86
C MET A 106 3.91 -37.03 53.34
N GLN A 107 3.34 -35.88 53.69
CA GLN A 107 3.14 -35.50 55.08
C GLN A 107 2.22 -36.49 55.82
N ALA A 108 1.13 -36.94 55.18
CA ALA A 108 0.23 -37.92 55.78
C ALA A 108 0.91 -39.29 56.00
N LEU A 109 1.78 -39.71 55.09
CA LEU A 109 2.53 -40.95 55.22
C LEU A 109 3.67 -40.84 56.25
N GLU A 110 4.33 -39.68 56.36
CA GLU A 110 5.32 -39.41 57.43
C GLU A 110 4.65 -39.44 58.82
N GLU A 111 3.50 -38.80 58.98
CA GLU A 111 2.73 -38.83 60.24
C GLU A 111 2.28 -40.26 60.61
N SER A 112 1.96 -41.07 59.59
CA SER A 112 1.56 -42.47 59.70
C SER A 112 2.72 -43.38 60.11
N LEU A 113 3.90 -43.21 59.50
CA LEU A 113 5.13 -43.94 59.83
C LEU A 113 5.57 -43.65 61.28
N VAL A 114 5.61 -42.36 61.66
CA VAL A 114 5.96 -41.95 63.02
C VAL A 114 5.01 -42.54 64.06
N ARG A 115 3.72 -42.70 63.72
CA ARG A 115 2.76 -43.36 64.61
C ARG A 115 3.04 -44.86 64.75
N ASP A 116 3.34 -45.57 63.66
CA ASP A 116 3.64 -47.01 63.71
C ASP A 116 4.94 -47.31 64.47
N GLU A 117 5.97 -46.48 64.29
CA GLU A 117 7.21 -46.55 65.07
C GLU A 117 6.95 -46.36 66.57
N GLN A 118 6.02 -45.46 66.94
CA GLN A 118 5.60 -45.27 68.33
C GLN A 118 4.78 -46.44 68.88
N GLU A 119 4.03 -47.13 68.02
CA GLU A 119 3.23 -48.31 68.35
C GLU A 119 4.07 -49.60 68.41
N THR A 120 5.39 -49.55 68.13
CA THR A 120 6.33 -50.69 68.13
C THR A 120 5.93 -51.83 67.19
N ASP A 121 5.35 -51.48 66.04
CA ASP A 121 4.99 -52.43 64.97
C ASP A 121 5.98 -52.29 63.81
N ASP A 122 7.18 -52.82 64.01
CA ASP A 122 8.32 -52.66 63.08
C ASP A 122 8.01 -53.24 61.68
N GLU A 123 7.26 -54.33 61.58
CA GLU A 123 6.89 -54.94 60.30
C GLU A 123 5.94 -54.04 59.48
N ARG A 124 4.98 -53.37 60.14
CA ARG A 124 4.11 -52.40 59.44
C ARG A 124 4.83 -51.12 59.07
N ALA A 125 5.76 -50.66 59.90
CA ALA A 125 6.58 -49.50 59.58
C ALA A 125 7.41 -49.74 58.31
N ASP A 126 8.00 -50.93 58.16
CA ASP A 126 8.76 -51.33 56.97
C ASP A 126 7.85 -51.46 55.73
N GLU A 127 6.68 -52.10 55.83
CA GLU A 127 5.71 -52.18 54.71
C GLU A 127 5.27 -50.79 54.23
N ARG A 128 4.98 -49.85 55.16
CA ARG A 128 4.61 -48.47 54.81
C ARG A 128 5.77 -47.69 54.21
N ALA A 129 7.00 -47.91 54.66
CA ALA A 129 8.19 -47.30 54.09
C ALA A 129 8.38 -47.73 52.62
N ASP A 130 8.14 -49.00 52.31
CA ASP A 130 8.19 -49.53 50.94
C ASP A 130 7.08 -48.95 50.06
N GLU A 131 5.85 -48.83 50.59
CA GLU A 131 4.72 -48.17 49.90
C GLU A 131 5.01 -46.69 49.62
N MET A 132 5.56 -45.95 50.60
CA MET A 132 6.01 -44.57 50.42
C MET A 132 7.05 -44.45 49.31
N LEU A 133 8.04 -45.34 49.30
CA LEU A 133 9.12 -45.33 48.31
C LEU A 133 8.61 -45.59 46.89
N GLN A 134 7.62 -46.49 46.73
CA GLN A 134 6.98 -46.73 45.44
C GLN A 134 6.16 -45.52 44.98
N LEU A 135 5.35 -44.94 45.86
CA LEU A 135 4.53 -43.78 45.55
C LEU A 135 5.38 -42.57 45.13
N VAL A 136 6.48 -42.30 45.86
CA VAL A 136 7.44 -41.23 45.49
C VAL A 136 7.99 -41.47 44.10
N LYS A 137 8.43 -42.69 43.78
CA LYS A 137 8.98 -43.00 42.45
C LYS A 137 7.97 -42.78 41.32
N GLU A 138 6.71 -43.14 41.54
CA GLU A 138 5.64 -42.92 40.56
C GLU A 138 5.35 -41.43 40.37
N ARG A 139 5.26 -40.66 41.45
CA ARG A 139 4.99 -39.21 41.40
C ARG A 139 6.15 -38.42 40.82
N ASP A 140 7.39 -38.78 41.14
CA ASP A 140 8.58 -38.15 40.60
C ASP A 140 8.68 -38.38 39.07
N ARG A 141 8.20 -39.54 38.60
CA ARG A 141 8.06 -39.81 37.16
C ARG A 141 6.98 -38.96 36.51
N GLU A 142 5.79 -38.86 37.10
CA GLU A 142 4.71 -37.98 36.59
C GLU A 142 5.15 -36.51 36.53
N LEU A 143 5.79 -35.99 37.58
CA LEU A 143 6.33 -34.64 37.62
C LEU A 143 7.40 -34.42 36.55
N LYS A 144 8.25 -35.41 36.31
CA LYS A 144 9.23 -35.36 35.23
C LYS A 144 8.55 -35.27 33.86
N GLU A 145 7.53 -36.09 33.61
CA GLU A 145 6.78 -36.07 32.35
C GLU A 145 6.06 -34.72 32.13
N LEU A 146 5.44 -34.15 33.19
CA LEU A 146 4.82 -32.82 33.12
C LEU A 146 5.84 -31.70 32.88
N ARG A 147 7.01 -31.75 33.55
CA ARG A 147 8.10 -30.78 33.32
C ARG A 147 8.63 -30.87 31.89
N GLU A 148 8.82 -32.07 31.35
CA GLU A 148 9.26 -32.26 29.96
C GLU A 148 8.25 -31.70 28.96
N ALA A 149 6.95 -31.92 29.19
CA ALA A 149 5.89 -31.36 28.35
C ALA A 149 5.79 -29.83 28.46
N SER A 150 5.94 -29.26 29.67
CA SER A 150 6.04 -27.80 29.88
C SER A 150 7.21 -27.19 29.12
N VAL A 151 8.40 -27.80 29.19
CA VAL A 151 9.59 -27.34 28.45
C VAL A 151 9.36 -27.40 26.94
N LYS A 152 8.73 -28.47 26.43
CA LYS A 152 8.36 -28.57 25.00
C LYS A 152 7.41 -27.45 24.58
N LEU A 153 6.38 -27.17 25.39
CA LEU A 153 5.43 -26.10 25.11
C LEU A 153 6.10 -24.71 25.16
N ALA A 154 7.02 -24.48 26.10
CA ALA A 154 7.76 -23.22 26.20
C ALA A 154 8.59 -22.97 24.93
N ARG A 155 9.25 -24.01 24.39
CA ARG A 155 9.97 -23.93 23.11
C ARG A 155 9.05 -23.65 21.93
N GLN A 156 7.85 -24.23 21.90
CA GLN A 156 6.86 -23.93 20.86
C GLN A 156 6.42 -22.45 20.92
N ILE A 157 6.16 -21.93 22.12
CA ILE A 157 5.81 -20.51 22.33
C ILE A 157 6.96 -19.60 21.88
N GLU A 158 8.20 -19.92 22.23
CA GLU A 158 9.37 -19.15 21.82
C GLU A 158 9.54 -19.13 20.29
N SER A 159 9.37 -20.29 19.64
CA SER A 159 9.39 -20.40 18.18
C SER A 159 8.32 -19.51 17.53
N LEU A 160 7.08 -19.58 18.03
CA LEU A 160 5.98 -18.74 17.54
C LEU A 160 6.25 -17.24 17.76
N ARG A 161 6.82 -16.86 18.91
CA ARG A 161 7.21 -15.46 19.19
C ARG A 161 8.28 -14.97 18.23
N LYS A 162 9.27 -15.81 17.91
CA LYS A 162 10.32 -15.48 16.95
C LYS A 162 9.73 -15.27 15.55
N THR A 163 8.92 -16.22 15.07
CA THR A 163 8.23 -16.10 13.77
C THR A 163 7.32 -14.88 13.72
N TRP A 164 6.60 -14.58 14.80
CA TRP A 164 5.80 -13.36 14.92
C TRP A 164 6.66 -12.10 14.79
N GLY A 165 7.78 -12.04 15.51
CA GLY A 165 8.70 -10.90 15.47
C GLY A 165 9.28 -10.67 14.08
N GLU A 166 9.77 -11.73 13.43
CA GLU A 166 10.32 -11.70 12.06
C GLU A 166 9.27 -11.21 11.05
N ARG A 167 8.06 -11.79 11.08
CA ARG A 167 6.97 -11.39 10.18
C ARG A 167 6.48 -9.97 10.44
N ASN A 168 6.44 -9.50 11.69
CA ASN A 168 6.04 -8.13 12.00
C ASN A 168 7.05 -7.11 11.47
N ALA A 169 8.35 -7.41 11.59
CA ALA A 169 9.41 -6.57 11.04
C ALA A 169 9.33 -6.52 9.50
N GLU A 170 9.12 -7.68 8.86
CA GLU A 170 8.94 -7.77 7.41
C GLU A 170 7.71 -7.00 6.92
N LEU A 171 6.58 -7.14 7.61
CA LEU A 171 5.34 -6.41 7.31
C LEU A 171 5.55 -4.89 7.39
N LYS A 172 6.23 -4.40 8.43
CA LYS A 172 6.55 -2.97 8.57
C LYS A 172 7.42 -2.46 7.43
N ALA A 173 8.48 -3.20 7.08
CA ALA A 173 9.35 -2.82 5.97
C ALA A 173 8.58 -2.77 4.63
N ARG A 174 7.68 -3.74 4.40
CA ARG A 174 6.82 -3.75 3.20
C ARG A 174 5.84 -2.59 3.16
N LEU A 175 5.23 -2.23 4.30
CA LEU A 175 4.33 -1.07 4.40
C LEU A 175 5.06 0.25 4.16
N GLU A 176 6.29 0.37 4.65
CA GLU A 176 7.15 1.53 4.39
C GLU A 176 7.47 1.68 2.89
N ASP A 177 7.91 0.61 2.23
CA ASP A 177 8.15 0.58 0.76
C ASP A 177 6.87 0.90 -0.03
N THR A 178 5.73 0.35 0.37
CA THR A 178 4.43 0.65 -0.26
C THR A 178 4.06 2.13 -0.11
N SER A 179 4.30 2.72 1.07
CA SER A 179 4.03 4.14 1.32
C SER A 179 4.95 5.05 0.51
N GLU A 180 6.21 4.67 0.31
CA GLU A 180 7.16 5.38 -0.53
C GLU A 180 6.74 5.32 -2.00
N ARG A 181 6.32 4.15 -2.49
CA ARG A 181 5.77 3.99 -3.84
C ARG A 181 4.50 4.81 -4.07
N ALA A 182 3.60 4.85 -3.10
CA ALA A 182 2.38 5.68 -3.20
C ALA A 182 2.74 7.18 -3.35
N ARG A 183 3.69 7.68 -2.55
CA ARG A 183 4.17 9.07 -2.70
C ARG A 183 4.81 9.34 -4.06
N LEU A 184 5.58 8.38 -4.60
CA LEU A 184 6.18 8.51 -5.93
C LEU A 184 5.14 8.51 -7.05
N ALA A 185 4.10 7.69 -6.93
CA ALA A 185 2.98 7.67 -7.88
C ALA A 185 2.18 8.98 -7.85
N GLU A 186 1.84 9.51 -6.65
CA GLU A 186 1.19 10.81 -6.51
C GLU A 186 2.02 11.95 -7.12
N ALA A 187 3.35 11.92 -6.95
CA ALA A 187 4.23 12.89 -7.57
C ALA A 187 4.22 12.78 -9.11
N ALA A 188 4.22 11.56 -9.65
CA ALA A 188 4.10 11.33 -11.09
C ALA A 188 2.76 11.83 -11.63
N GLU A 189 1.64 11.51 -10.97
CA GLU A 189 0.32 12.00 -11.36
C GLU A 189 0.25 13.54 -11.34
N ALA A 190 0.84 14.18 -10.33
CA ALA A 190 0.91 15.63 -10.27
C ALA A 190 1.70 16.22 -11.47
N THR A 191 2.77 15.56 -11.92
CA THR A 191 3.51 15.99 -13.11
C THR A 191 2.72 15.78 -14.41
N GLU A 192 1.98 14.67 -14.52
CA GLU A 192 1.13 14.40 -15.69
C GLU A 192 -0.02 15.41 -15.79
N ARG A 193 -0.66 15.75 -14.66
CA ARG A 193 -1.71 16.79 -14.63
C ARG A 193 -1.17 18.16 -15.02
N ALA A 194 0.00 18.55 -14.49
CA ALA A 194 0.63 19.83 -14.84
C ALA A 194 0.96 19.92 -16.35
N ALA A 195 1.41 18.82 -16.96
CA ALA A 195 1.65 18.76 -18.40
C ALA A 195 0.34 18.92 -19.20
N ALA A 196 -0.71 18.20 -18.81
CA ALA A 196 -2.02 18.30 -19.46
C ALA A 196 -2.62 19.71 -19.35
N GLU A 197 -2.51 20.36 -18.18
CA GLU A 197 -2.95 21.75 -18.00
C GLU A 197 -2.17 22.73 -18.91
N ALA A 198 -0.86 22.53 -19.07
CA ALA A 198 -0.05 23.32 -19.98
C ALA A 198 -0.49 23.14 -21.44
N ALA A 199 -0.72 21.89 -21.89
CA ALA A 199 -1.19 21.58 -23.24
C ALA A 199 -2.58 22.20 -23.52
N VAL A 200 -3.50 22.16 -22.55
CA VAL A 200 -4.81 22.83 -22.65
C VAL A 200 -4.64 24.35 -22.77
N GLY A 201 -3.75 24.95 -21.97
CA GLY A 201 -3.45 26.38 -22.04
C GLY A 201 -2.86 26.80 -23.39
N GLU A 202 -1.98 26.00 -23.96
CA GLU A 202 -1.42 26.23 -25.30
C GLU A 202 -2.47 26.11 -26.40
N ALA A 203 -3.35 25.11 -26.33
CA ALA A 203 -4.46 24.95 -27.27
C ALA A 203 -5.45 26.13 -27.21
N ALA A 204 -5.76 26.63 -26.01
CA ALA A 204 -6.61 27.80 -25.83
C ALA A 204 -6.00 29.06 -26.46
N ARG A 205 -4.71 29.31 -26.24
CA ARG A 205 -3.99 30.44 -26.85
C ARG A 205 -3.96 30.35 -28.38
N ALA A 206 -3.69 29.17 -28.94
CA ALA A 206 -3.70 28.96 -30.38
C ALA A 206 -5.09 29.27 -30.97
N LYS A 207 -6.16 28.85 -30.29
CA LYS A 207 -7.54 29.14 -30.71
C LYS A 207 -7.84 30.65 -30.72
N GLU A 208 -7.47 31.37 -29.66
CA GLU A 208 -7.63 32.84 -29.60
C GLU A 208 -6.87 33.54 -30.73
N GLN A 209 -5.64 33.09 -31.05
CA GLN A 209 -4.86 33.62 -32.16
C GLN A 209 -5.52 33.37 -33.53
N ILE A 210 -6.10 32.18 -33.75
CA ILE A 210 -6.86 31.87 -34.96
C ILE A 210 -8.07 32.80 -35.11
N GLU A 211 -8.83 33.03 -34.04
CA GLU A 211 -10.01 33.92 -34.05
C GLU A 211 -9.62 35.37 -34.38
N GLN A 212 -8.50 35.86 -33.82
CA GLN A 212 -7.95 37.17 -34.13
C GLN A 212 -7.52 37.28 -35.61
N LEU A 213 -6.67 36.36 -36.09
CA LEU A 213 -6.17 36.36 -37.48
C LEU A 213 -7.30 36.22 -38.49
N THR A 214 -8.34 35.44 -38.18
CA THR A 214 -9.53 35.31 -39.02
C THR A 214 -10.26 36.66 -39.14
N SER A 215 -10.42 37.37 -38.03
CA SER A 215 -11.05 38.69 -38.00
C SER A 215 -10.24 39.72 -38.80
N GLU A 216 -8.92 39.72 -38.64
CA GLU A 216 -8.00 40.57 -39.40
C GLU A 216 -8.03 40.27 -40.90
N LEU A 217 -8.08 38.99 -41.29
CA LEU A 217 -8.20 38.57 -42.69
C LEU A 217 -9.53 39.04 -43.30
N GLN A 218 -10.65 38.90 -42.59
CA GLN A 218 -11.94 39.40 -43.06
C GLN A 218 -11.93 40.92 -43.27
N GLN A 219 -11.29 41.68 -42.38
CA GLN A 219 -11.12 43.12 -42.55
C GLN A 219 -10.25 43.47 -43.76
N ALA A 220 -9.13 42.75 -43.97
CA ALA A 220 -8.27 42.93 -45.13
C ALA A 220 -8.98 42.63 -46.46
N ILE A 221 -9.80 41.57 -46.50
CA ILE A 221 -10.62 41.23 -47.68
C ILE A 221 -11.66 42.32 -47.95
N ARG A 222 -12.35 42.83 -46.92
CA ARG A 222 -13.33 43.92 -47.08
C ARG A 222 -12.68 45.19 -47.63
N ALA A 223 -11.54 45.60 -47.04
CA ALA A 223 -10.76 46.73 -47.53
C ALA A 223 -10.36 46.53 -49.01
N HIS A 224 -9.92 45.32 -49.38
CA HIS A 224 -9.60 44.98 -50.75
C HIS A 224 -10.78 45.13 -51.73
N ILE A 225 -11.97 44.66 -51.33
CA ILE A 225 -13.18 44.78 -52.15
C ILE A 225 -13.60 46.25 -52.29
N GLU A 226 -13.52 47.03 -51.22
CA GLU A 226 -13.85 48.46 -51.23
C GLU A 226 -12.87 49.28 -52.09
N SER A 227 -11.57 49.04 -51.94
CA SER A 227 -10.48 49.60 -52.75
C SER A 227 -10.65 49.30 -54.24
N ARG A 228 -11.26 48.16 -54.60
CA ARG A 228 -11.54 47.80 -56.00
C ARG A 228 -12.80 48.45 -56.56
N ARG A 229 -13.73 48.85 -55.69
CA ARG A 229 -15.01 49.49 -56.07
C ARG A 229 -14.86 50.99 -56.29
N ASN A 230 -13.96 51.62 -55.54
CA ASN A 230 -13.59 53.03 -55.68
C ASN A 230 -12.58 53.22 -56.82
#